data_AF-A0A3D3KZH1-F1
#
_entry.id   AF-A0A3D3KZH1-F1
#
_cell.length_a   1.000
_cell.length_b   1.000
_cell.length_c   1.000
_cell.angle_alpha   90.00
_cell.angle_beta   90.00
_cell.angle_gamma   90.00
#
_symmetry.space_group_name_H-M   'P 1'
#
loop_
_entity.id
_entity.type
_entity.pdbx_description
1 polymer ?
#
loop_
_entity_poly.entity_id
_entity_poly.type
_entity_poly.pdbx_seq_one_letter_code
_entity_poly.pdbx_strand_id
1 'polypeptide(L)'
;KLGEEAEPDPDPIIRLDVSDCTVHVLTSLAFTQSTSWDEARKNMITIHYKDHKPSYKTRWHYTSDRIQENPYTVTITEELLDKNQLEKIDITLNHKEDGSEFLDLDWAKKTTVYFISHEKINRELLSKFPDVCGVAFVKKAYFKMGIVVAHEGMVIDQKNLIHASSEYGETVNVDFMEYFFRQEGPLFDGVMIYRFVPLIH
;
A
#
# COMPACT_ATOMS: atom_id res chain seq x y z
N LYS A 1 -1.46 -13.44 5.77
CA LYS A 1 -1.57 -12.51 6.91
C LYS A 1 -0.28 -12.60 7.71
N LEU A 2 0.22 -11.45 8.17
CA LEU A 2 1.39 -11.36 9.04
C LEU A 2 0.94 -10.86 10.40
N GLY A 3 1.71 -11.21 11.43
CA GLY A 3 1.48 -10.82 12.81
C GLY A 3 2.77 -10.37 13.49
N GLU A 4 2.76 -10.30 14.81
CA GLU A 4 3.96 -10.03 15.62
C GLU A 4 4.47 -11.26 16.37
N GLU A 5 3.95 -12.45 16.05
CA GLU A 5 4.24 -13.70 16.77
C GLU A 5 3.86 -13.61 18.27
N ALA A 6 3.00 -12.65 18.62
CA ALA A 6 2.57 -12.33 19.97
C ALA A 6 1.18 -11.69 19.95
N GLU A 7 0.45 -11.77 21.06
CA GLU A 7 -0.85 -11.10 21.19
C GLU A 7 -0.76 -9.60 20.88
N PRO A 8 -1.78 -9.01 20.21
CA PRO A 8 -3.06 -9.62 19.83
C PRO A 8 -3.04 -10.40 18.51
N ASP A 9 -1.91 -10.46 17.79
CA ASP A 9 -1.81 -11.07 16.46
C ASP A 9 -0.63 -12.07 16.40
N PRO A 10 -0.89 -13.36 16.71
CA PRO A 10 0.14 -14.39 16.79
C PRO A 10 0.64 -14.88 15.43
N ASP A 11 0.15 -14.31 14.31
CA ASP A 11 0.65 -14.68 12.99
C ASP A 11 2.17 -14.40 12.87
N PRO A 12 2.90 -15.12 11.99
CA PRO A 12 4.34 -14.93 11.80
C PRO A 12 4.69 -13.53 11.33
N ILE A 13 5.89 -13.04 11.71
CA ILE A 13 6.44 -11.79 11.18
C ILE A 13 6.68 -11.90 9.68
N ILE A 14 7.10 -13.08 9.21
CA ILE A 14 7.33 -13.34 7.81
C ILE A 14 6.93 -14.79 7.48
N ARG A 15 6.27 -14.97 6.34
CA ARG A 15 5.84 -16.26 5.80
C ARG A 15 5.68 -16.17 4.29
N LEU A 16 5.61 -17.32 3.60
CA LEU A 16 5.48 -17.39 2.14
C LEU A 16 4.24 -18.16 1.66
N ASP A 17 3.54 -18.83 2.58
CA ASP A 17 2.41 -19.72 2.28
C ASP A 17 1.05 -18.99 2.23
N VAL A 18 0.95 -17.79 2.80
CA VAL A 18 -0.30 -16.99 2.81
C VAL A 18 0.02 -15.50 2.72
N SER A 19 -0.64 -14.79 1.79
CA SER A 19 -0.48 -13.35 1.61
C SER A 19 -1.81 -12.63 1.37
N ASP A 20 -1.95 -11.45 1.95
CA ASP A 20 -2.89 -10.43 1.46
C ASP A 20 -2.13 -9.40 0.61
N CYS A 21 -2.77 -8.31 0.19
CA CYS A 21 -2.21 -7.33 -0.72
C CYS A 21 -0.98 -6.61 -0.15
N THR A 22 -1.07 -6.10 1.08
CA THR A 22 0.05 -5.43 1.76
C THR A 22 1.17 -6.42 2.07
N VAL A 23 0.83 -7.60 2.56
CA VAL A 23 1.81 -8.65 2.85
C VAL A 23 2.56 -9.05 1.58
N HIS A 24 1.90 -9.07 0.41
CA HIS A 24 2.54 -9.48 -0.84
C HIS A 24 3.63 -8.48 -1.25
N VAL A 25 3.33 -7.18 -1.16
CA VAL A 25 4.27 -6.10 -1.43
C VAL A 25 5.45 -6.17 -0.47
N LEU A 26 5.19 -6.22 0.84
CA LEU A 26 6.24 -6.16 1.86
C LEU A 26 7.12 -7.41 1.86
N THR A 27 6.53 -8.58 1.65
CA THR A 27 7.29 -9.85 1.55
C THR A 27 8.20 -9.82 0.33
N SER A 28 7.69 -9.36 -0.82
CA SER A 28 8.50 -9.18 -2.03
C SER A 28 9.66 -8.20 -1.80
N LEU A 29 9.39 -7.06 -1.15
CA LEU A 29 10.42 -6.06 -0.85
C LEU A 29 11.49 -6.59 0.12
N ALA A 30 11.08 -7.36 1.13
CA ALA A 30 12.00 -7.95 2.09
C ALA A 30 12.92 -8.99 1.43
N PHE A 31 12.35 -9.93 0.67
CA PHE A 31 13.10 -11.03 0.06
C PHE A 31 13.99 -10.61 -1.11
N THR A 32 13.56 -9.64 -1.92
CA THR A 32 14.37 -9.13 -3.06
C THR A 32 15.69 -8.50 -2.60
N GLN A 33 15.79 -8.15 -1.32
CA GLN A 33 16.95 -7.52 -0.71
C GLN A 33 17.56 -8.42 0.37
N SER A 34 17.41 -9.74 0.23
CA SER A 34 17.91 -10.70 1.21
C SER A 34 18.54 -11.92 0.54
N THR A 35 19.57 -12.44 1.20
CA THR A 35 20.27 -13.67 0.82
C THR A 35 19.89 -14.85 1.73
N SER A 36 19.12 -14.60 2.79
CA SER A 36 18.69 -15.61 3.76
C SER A 36 17.31 -15.28 4.35
N TRP A 37 16.69 -16.29 4.96
CA TRP A 37 15.42 -16.12 5.68
C TRP A 37 15.55 -15.14 6.86
N ASP A 38 16.65 -15.21 7.62
CA ASP A 38 16.89 -14.33 8.76
C ASP A 38 17.07 -12.87 8.34
N GLU A 39 17.71 -12.65 7.20
CA GLU A 39 17.84 -11.32 6.59
C GLU A 39 16.47 -10.82 6.11
N ALA A 40 15.68 -11.66 5.44
CA ALA A 40 14.32 -11.30 5.02
C ALA A 40 13.43 -10.97 6.22
N ARG A 41 13.55 -11.72 7.32
CA ARG A 41 12.83 -11.43 8.57
C ARG A 41 13.25 -10.09 9.15
N LYS A 42 14.55 -9.77 9.19
CA LYS A 42 15.04 -8.45 9.65
C LYS A 42 14.54 -7.32 8.75
N ASN A 43 14.59 -7.51 7.44
CA ASN A 43 14.10 -6.54 6.46
C ASN A 43 12.60 -6.30 6.62
N MET A 44 11.82 -7.37 6.80
CA MET A 44 10.39 -7.29 7.10
C MET A 44 10.12 -6.47 8.36
N ILE A 45 10.89 -6.68 9.43
CA ILE A 45 10.77 -5.88 10.65
C ILE A 45 11.06 -4.40 10.36
N THR A 46 12.12 -4.12 9.61
CA THR A 46 12.54 -2.77 9.25
C THR A 46 11.47 -2.03 8.45
N ILE A 47 10.82 -2.69 7.49
CA ILE A 47 9.83 -2.05 6.60
C ILE A 47 8.41 -2.05 7.18
N HIS A 48 8.05 -2.99 8.07
CA HIS A 48 6.67 -3.17 8.52
C HIS A 48 6.36 -2.55 9.89
N TYR A 49 7.36 -2.21 10.71
CA TYR A 49 7.16 -1.59 12.03
C TYR A 49 7.89 -0.25 12.15
N LYS A 50 7.15 0.77 12.61
CA LYS A 50 7.58 2.19 12.73
C LYS A 50 8.85 2.40 13.54
N ASP A 51 9.05 1.61 14.60
CA ASP A 51 10.19 1.70 15.52
C ASP A 51 11.10 0.45 15.46
N HIS A 52 10.88 -0.40 14.45
CA HIS A 52 11.57 -1.68 14.26
C HIS A 52 11.41 -2.68 15.42
N LYS A 53 10.40 -2.47 16.28
CA LYS A 53 10.01 -3.41 17.32
C LYS A 53 8.62 -3.95 16.97
N PRO A 54 8.50 -5.24 16.65
CA PRO A 54 7.22 -5.85 16.34
C PRO A 54 6.22 -5.64 17.49
N SER A 55 5.20 -4.83 17.23
CA SER A 55 3.99 -4.78 18.05
C SER A 55 2.82 -4.38 17.15
N TYR A 56 1.61 -4.78 17.53
CA TYR A 56 0.41 -4.39 16.81
C TYR A 56 0.31 -2.87 16.66
N LYS A 57 0.70 -2.09 17.68
CA LYS A 57 0.62 -0.61 17.63
C LYS A 57 1.68 0.05 16.75
N THR A 58 2.83 -0.58 16.58
CA THR A 58 3.94 -0.03 15.78
C THR A 58 3.89 -0.46 14.32
N ARG A 59 3.05 -1.44 13.97
CA ARG A 59 2.85 -1.89 12.59
C ARG A 59 2.32 -0.75 11.70
N TRP A 60 2.79 -0.70 10.46
CA TRP A 60 2.22 0.15 9.42
C TRP A 60 0.87 -0.41 8.95
N HIS A 61 -0.21 -0.06 9.65
CA HIS A 61 -1.59 -0.49 9.30
C HIS A 61 -2.20 0.24 8.11
N TYR A 62 -1.83 1.51 7.91
CA TYR A 62 -2.43 2.35 6.89
C TYR A 62 -1.43 2.55 5.76
N THR A 63 -1.70 2.01 4.56
CA THR A 63 -0.82 2.16 3.41
C THR A 63 -0.56 3.62 3.06
N SER A 64 -1.55 4.51 3.19
CA SER A 64 -1.34 5.95 3.00
C SER A 64 -0.35 6.55 4.00
N ASP A 65 -0.39 6.13 5.27
CA ASP A 65 0.61 6.55 6.28
C ASP A 65 1.98 5.97 5.94
N ARG A 66 2.04 4.67 5.61
CA ARG A 66 3.26 3.98 5.24
C ARG A 66 3.96 4.67 4.07
N ILE A 67 3.26 4.94 2.98
CA ILE A 67 3.92 5.48 1.78
C ILE A 67 4.28 6.97 1.88
N GLN A 68 3.72 7.69 2.86
CA GLN A 68 4.09 9.08 3.15
C GLN A 68 5.31 9.20 4.08
N GLU A 69 5.52 8.23 4.98
CA GLU A 69 6.50 8.35 6.07
C GLU A 69 7.59 7.27 6.06
N ASN A 70 7.33 6.10 5.50
CA ASN A 70 8.28 5.01 5.47
C ASN A 70 9.33 5.27 4.37
N PRO A 71 10.63 5.28 4.71
CA PRO A 71 11.68 5.62 3.76
C PRO A 71 11.89 4.56 2.66
N TYR A 72 11.32 3.36 2.80
CA TYR A 72 11.50 2.24 1.87
C TYR A 72 10.37 2.08 0.86
N THR A 73 9.22 2.73 1.11
CA THR A 73 8.12 2.84 0.14
C THR A 73 7.67 4.28 0.10
N VAL A 74 8.15 5.05 -0.88
CA VAL A 74 8.00 6.51 -0.88
C VAL A 74 7.03 6.92 -1.99
N THR A 75 5.97 7.64 -1.64
CA THR A 75 5.03 8.18 -2.63
C THR A 75 5.75 9.08 -3.63
N ILE A 76 5.48 8.86 -4.91
CA ILE A 76 5.94 9.68 -6.05
C ILE A 76 4.75 10.27 -6.80
N THR A 77 3.54 10.17 -6.24
CA THR A 77 2.29 10.60 -6.89
C THR A 77 2.35 12.05 -7.35
N GLU A 78 2.93 12.92 -6.53
CA GLU A 78 3.10 14.36 -6.81
C GLU A 78 4.23 14.65 -7.81
N GLU A 79 5.04 13.66 -8.17
CA GLU A 79 6.08 13.77 -9.21
C GLU A 79 5.51 13.47 -10.61
N LEU A 80 4.39 12.75 -10.69
CA LEU A 80 3.83 12.26 -11.95
C LEU A 80 2.93 13.28 -12.66
N LEU A 81 2.30 14.18 -11.90
CA LEU A 81 1.36 15.20 -12.37
C LEU A 81 1.51 16.48 -11.56
N ASP A 82 1.13 17.61 -12.17
CA ASP A 82 1.07 18.88 -11.45
C ASP A 82 0.02 18.82 -10.33
N LYS A 83 0.27 19.51 -9.21
CA LYS A 83 -0.61 19.48 -8.03
C LYS A 83 -2.06 19.88 -8.31
N ASN A 84 -2.30 20.75 -9.30
CA ASN A 84 -3.66 21.15 -9.70
C ASN A 84 -4.42 20.07 -10.50
N GLN A 85 -3.74 19.00 -10.92
CA GLN A 85 -4.32 17.84 -11.59
C GLN A 85 -4.62 16.69 -10.62
N LEU A 86 -4.14 16.79 -9.38
CA LEU A 86 -4.34 15.79 -8.33
C LEU A 86 -5.58 16.13 -7.51
N GLU A 87 -6.30 15.10 -7.10
CA GLU A 87 -7.28 15.26 -6.04
C GLU A 87 -6.58 15.30 -4.68
N LYS A 88 -7.16 16.07 -3.75
CA LYS A 88 -6.65 16.28 -2.40
C LYS A 88 -7.74 15.91 -1.39
N ILE A 89 -7.36 15.19 -0.34
CA ILE A 89 -8.20 15.00 0.85
C ILE A 89 -7.42 15.35 2.12
N ASP A 90 -8.05 16.12 3.00
CA ASP A 90 -7.58 16.31 4.37
C ASP A 90 -8.35 15.33 5.27
N ILE A 91 -7.65 14.42 5.93
CA ILE A 91 -8.24 13.29 6.67
C ILE A 91 -7.53 13.09 8.01
N THR A 92 -8.25 12.56 8.99
CA THR A 92 -7.66 11.98 10.20
C THR A 92 -7.67 10.46 10.06
N LEU A 93 -6.50 9.87 9.83
CA LEU A 93 -6.36 8.41 9.76
C LEU A 93 -6.71 7.77 11.11
N ASN A 94 -7.25 6.55 11.05
CA ASN A 94 -7.79 5.80 12.18
C ASN A 94 -8.96 6.47 12.93
N HIS A 95 -9.66 7.43 12.31
CA HIS A 95 -10.79 8.09 12.96
C HIS A 95 -12.01 8.04 12.02
N LYS A 96 -13.06 7.36 12.46
CA LYS A 96 -14.33 7.32 11.73
C LYS A 96 -15.12 8.63 11.91
N GLU A 97 -16.15 8.84 11.08
CA GLU A 97 -17.07 9.98 11.21
C GLU A 97 -17.75 10.09 12.58
N ASP A 98 -17.95 8.97 13.26
CA ASP A 98 -18.65 8.91 14.56
C ASP A 98 -17.75 9.24 15.77
N GLY A 99 -16.47 9.53 15.56
CA GLY A 99 -15.54 9.80 16.67
C GLY A 99 -14.68 8.61 17.08
N SER A 100 -15.01 7.39 16.64
CA SER A 100 -14.35 6.16 17.09
C SER A 100 -13.12 5.81 16.27
N GLU A 101 -12.22 5.02 16.85
CA GLU A 101 -11.09 4.45 16.11
C GLU A 101 -11.54 3.33 15.16
N PHE A 102 -10.87 3.19 14.01
CA PHE A 102 -11.08 2.05 13.12
C PHE A 102 -10.40 0.78 13.64
N LEU A 103 -9.16 0.92 14.09
CA LEU A 103 -8.38 -0.10 14.79
C LEU A 103 -8.05 0.42 16.18
N ASP A 104 -8.09 -0.44 17.19
CA ASP A 104 -7.68 -0.11 18.56
C ASP A 104 -6.16 0.07 18.64
N LEU A 105 -5.71 1.30 18.36
CA LEU A 105 -4.29 1.66 18.31
C LEU A 105 -3.95 2.71 19.36
N ASP A 106 -4.95 3.46 19.87
CA ASP A 106 -4.74 4.69 20.65
C ASP A 106 -3.88 5.68 19.85
N TRP A 107 -4.23 5.83 18.58
CA TRP A 107 -3.47 6.58 17.59
C TRP A 107 -4.40 7.11 16.51
N ALA A 108 -4.27 8.39 16.19
CA ALA A 108 -4.86 8.97 15.01
C ALA A 108 -3.89 9.99 14.42
N LYS A 109 -3.92 10.16 13.09
CA LYS A 109 -3.02 11.10 12.41
C LYS A 109 -3.78 11.96 11.42
N LYS A 110 -3.79 13.26 11.67
CA LYS A 110 -4.22 14.25 10.69
C LYS A 110 -3.17 14.36 9.58
N THR A 111 -3.58 14.17 8.34
CA THR A 111 -2.71 14.26 7.17
C THR A 111 -3.46 14.80 5.96
N THR A 112 -2.70 15.22 4.96
CA THR A 112 -3.19 15.56 3.63
C THR A 112 -2.71 14.48 2.67
N VAL A 113 -3.61 13.92 1.87
CA VAL A 113 -3.27 12.94 0.84
C VAL A 113 -3.62 13.48 -0.54
N TYR A 114 -2.65 13.40 -1.46
CA TYR A 114 -2.86 13.64 -2.88
C TYR A 114 -2.93 12.32 -3.64
N PHE A 115 -3.87 12.21 -4.56
CA PHE A 115 -4.03 11.03 -5.40
C PHE A 115 -4.47 11.40 -6.82
N ILE A 116 -4.21 10.49 -7.76
CA ILE A 116 -4.61 10.64 -9.14
C ILE A 116 -6.02 10.09 -9.29
N SER A 117 -6.97 10.94 -9.68
CA SER A 117 -8.35 10.53 -9.94
C SER A 117 -8.42 9.50 -11.08
N HIS A 118 -9.39 8.58 -11.03
CA HIS A 118 -9.60 7.60 -12.10
C HIS A 118 -9.75 8.24 -13.49
N GLU A 119 -10.28 9.46 -13.57
CA GLU A 119 -10.46 10.21 -14.83
C GLU A 119 -9.14 10.53 -15.53
N LYS A 120 -8.03 10.58 -14.79
CA LYS A 120 -6.69 10.85 -15.30
C LYS A 120 -5.89 9.59 -15.63
N ILE A 121 -6.41 8.41 -15.28
CA ILE A 121 -5.72 7.13 -15.49
C ILE A 121 -5.91 6.72 -16.95
N ASN A 122 -4.84 6.85 -17.72
CA ASN A 122 -4.78 6.48 -19.14
C ASN A 122 -3.36 6.02 -19.50
N ARG A 123 -3.17 5.56 -20.74
CA ARG A 123 -1.87 5.04 -21.19
C ARG A 123 -0.75 6.10 -21.19
N GLU A 124 -1.07 7.38 -21.36
CA GLU A 124 -0.10 8.49 -21.29
C GLU A 124 0.39 8.71 -19.85
N LEU A 125 -0.50 8.60 -18.86
CA LEU A 125 -0.08 8.63 -17.46
C LEU A 125 0.77 7.40 -17.11
N LEU A 126 0.33 6.20 -17.53
CA LEU A 126 1.04 4.95 -17.26
C LEU A 126 2.47 5.00 -17.80
N SER A 127 2.72 5.62 -18.96
CA SER A 127 4.08 5.75 -19.51
C SER A 127 4.99 6.69 -18.70
N LYS A 128 4.48 7.36 -17.67
CA LYS A 128 5.28 8.14 -16.70
C LYS A 128 5.63 7.32 -15.46
N PHE A 129 5.04 6.14 -15.26
CA PHE A 129 5.36 5.31 -14.11
C PHE A 129 6.78 4.75 -14.25
N PRO A 130 7.50 4.54 -13.14
CA PRO A 130 8.72 3.72 -13.16
C PRO A 130 8.44 2.32 -13.71
N ASP A 131 9.48 1.66 -14.24
CA ASP A 131 9.39 0.28 -14.73
C ASP A 131 8.87 -0.69 -13.67
N VAL A 132 9.22 -0.44 -12.40
CA VAL A 132 8.64 -1.14 -11.25
C VAL A 132 8.26 -0.10 -10.20
N CYS A 133 6.97 -0.04 -9.86
CA CYS A 133 6.46 0.80 -8.79
C CYS A 133 5.32 0.11 -8.03
N GLY A 134 5.10 0.52 -6.79
CA GLY A 134 3.91 0.17 -6.07
C GLY A 134 2.73 1.07 -6.44
N VAL A 135 1.53 0.50 -6.41
CA VAL A 135 0.27 1.22 -6.59
C VAL A 135 -0.64 0.95 -5.40
N ALA A 136 -1.17 2.02 -4.81
CA ALA A 136 -2.16 1.98 -3.76
C ALA A 136 -3.49 2.52 -4.31
N PHE A 137 -4.53 1.70 -4.27
CA PHE A 137 -5.83 2.00 -4.86
C PHE A 137 -6.73 2.73 -3.87
N VAL A 138 -7.18 3.93 -4.25
CA VAL A 138 -7.96 4.83 -3.40
C VAL A 138 -9.45 4.50 -3.48
N LYS A 139 -10.13 4.49 -2.34
CA LYS A 139 -11.60 4.35 -2.28
C LYS A 139 -12.21 5.45 -1.42
N LYS A 140 -12.86 6.43 -2.05
CA LYS A 140 -13.49 7.59 -1.39
C LYS A 140 -14.53 7.16 -0.35
N ALA A 141 -15.24 6.06 -0.62
CA ALA A 141 -16.22 5.50 0.32
C ALA A 141 -15.63 5.09 1.68
N TYR A 142 -14.31 4.91 1.78
CA TYR A 142 -13.61 4.54 3.02
C TYR A 142 -13.10 5.75 3.82
N PHE A 143 -13.16 6.96 3.26
CA PHE A 143 -12.67 8.17 3.94
C PHE A 143 -13.41 8.41 5.27
N LYS A 144 -14.70 8.08 5.32
CA LYS A 144 -15.52 8.12 6.54
C LYS A 144 -15.06 7.18 7.66
N MET A 145 -14.16 6.25 7.36
CA MET A 145 -13.57 5.32 8.32
C MET A 145 -12.15 5.72 8.71
N GLY A 146 -11.64 6.86 8.23
CA GLY A 146 -10.25 7.27 8.44
C GLY A 146 -9.27 6.42 7.63
N ILE A 147 -9.70 5.89 6.46
CA ILE A 147 -8.91 5.03 5.57
C ILE A 147 -8.95 5.62 4.16
N VAL A 148 -7.81 5.64 3.47
CA VAL A 148 -7.72 6.14 2.09
C VAL A 148 -7.60 5.01 1.07
N VAL A 149 -6.76 4.02 1.37
CA VAL A 149 -6.37 2.93 0.46
C VAL A 149 -7.20 1.68 0.76
N ALA A 150 -7.81 1.11 -0.27
CA ALA A 150 -8.59 -0.12 -0.18
C ALA A 150 -7.80 -1.38 -0.57
N HIS A 151 -6.78 -1.21 -1.41
CA HIS A 151 -6.00 -2.31 -1.97
C HIS A 151 -4.63 -1.81 -2.44
N GLU A 152 -3.67 -2.72 -2.62
CA GLU A 152 -2.38 -2.37 -3.22
C GLU A 152 -1.75 -3.52 -4.02
N GLY A 153 -0.77 -3.17 -4.84
CA GLY A 153 -0.01 -4.11 -5.66
C GLY A 153 1.22 -3.45 -6.29
N MET A 154 1.84 -4.15 -7.24
CA MET A 154 3.00 -3.69 -7.99
C MET A 154 2.66 -3.56 -9.47
N VAL A 155 3.01 -2.44 -10.09
CA VAL A 155 2.96 -2.27 -11.54
C VAL A 155 4.36 -2.54 -12.10
N ILE A 156 4.42 -3.42 -13.10
CA ILE A 156 5.65 -3.78 -13.82
C ILE A 156 5.49 -3.44 -15.30
N ASP A 157 6.53 -2.87 -15.88
CA ASP A 157 6.62 -2.45 -17.29
C ASP A 157 5.44 -1.56 -17.70
N GLN A 158 4.96 -0.73 -16.76
CA GLN A 158 3.85 0.21 -16.95
C GLN A 158 2.56 -0.46 -17.47
N LYS A 159 2.41 -1.78 -17.26
CA LYS A 159 1.34 -2.58 -17.85
C LYS A 159 0.79 -3.62 -16.89
N ASN A 160 1.66 -4.44 -16.31
CA ASN A 160 1.25 -5.61 -15.55
C ASN A 160 1.04 -5.24 -14.09
N LEU A 161 -0.12 -5.53 -13.54
CA LEU A 161 -0.39 -5.47 -12.12
C LEU A 161 -0.17 -6.85 -11.50
N ILE A 162 0.77 -6.93 -10.57
CA ILE A 162 0.97 -8.08 -9.70
C ILE A 162 0.37 -7.76 -8.33
N HIS A 163 -0.61 -8.55 -7.91
CA HIS A 163 -1.24 -8.38 -6.59
C HIS A 163 -1.78 -9.70 -6.05
N ALA A 164 -1.85 -9.82 -4.72
CA ALA A 164 -2.65 -10.86 -4.07
C ALA A 164 -4.13 -10.55 -4.27
N SER A 165 -4.90 -11.46 -4.86
CA SER A 165 -6.31 -11.26 -5.15
C SER A 165 -7.19 -12.12 -4.24
N SER A 166 -8.12 -11.50 -3.52
CA SER A 166 -9.17 -12.22 -2.82
C SER A 166 -10.21 -12.83 -3.78
N GLU A 167 -10.39 -12.24 -4.97
CA GLU A 167 -11.29 -12.74 -6.02
C GLU A 167 -10.78 -14.06 -6.61
N TYR A 168 -9.47 -14.17 -6.82
CA TYR A 168 -8.84 -15.37 -7.40
C TYR A 168 -8.24 -16.33 -6.35
N GLY A 169 -8.09 -15.88 -5.10
CA GLY A 169 -7.50 -16.68 -4.02
C GLY A 169 -5.98 -16.86 -4.10
N GLU A 170 -5.31 -16.16 -5.02
CA GLU A 170 -3.87 -16.26 -5.27
C GLU A 170 -3.26 -14.93 -5.74
N THR A 171 -1.93 -14.87 -5.84
CA THR A 171 -1.24 -13.79 -6.52
C THR A 171 -1.43 -13.93 -8.02
N VAL A 172 -1.94 -12.88 -8.66
CA VAL A 172 -2.20 -12.84 -10.10
C VAL A 172 -1.33 -11.80 -10.78
N ASN A 173 -1.13 -11.99 -12.09
CA ASN A 173 -0.52 -11.02 -13.00
C ASN A 173 -1.54 -10.70 -14.10
N VAL A 174 -2.02 -9.46 -14.12
CA VAL A 174 -3.10 -9.01 -15.01
C VAL A 174 -2.75 -7.66 -15.65
N ASP A 175 -3.40 -7.28 -16.77
CA ASP A 175 -3.24 -5.92 -17.30
C ASP A 175 -3.87 -4.90 -16.34
N PHE A 176 -3.11 -3.87 -15.96
CA PHE A 176 -3.52 -2.84 -15.02
C PHE A 176 -4.77 -2.09 -15.48
N MET A 177 -4.88 -1.76 -16.77
CA MET A 177 -6.01 -1.00 -17.28
C MET A 177 -7.27 -1.88 -17.33
N GLU A 178 -7.14 -3.14 -17.73
CA GLU A 178 -8.26 -4.10 -17.72
C GLU A 178 -8.74 -4.39 -16.30
N TYR A 179 -7.83 -4.49 -15.33
CA TYR A 179 -8.17 -4.66 -13.92
C TYR A 179 -8.88 -3.43 -13.35
N PHE A 180 -8.35 -2.24 -13.65
CA PHE A 180 -8.85 -0.97 -13.09
C PHE A 180 -10.21 -0.58 -13.70
N PHE A 181 -10.38 -0.70 -15.02
CA PHE A 181 -11.58 -0.32 -15.75
C PHE A 181 -12.39 -1.54 -16.16
N ARG A 182 -13.36 -1.92 -15.33
CA ARG A 182 -14.30 -3.00 -15.61
C ARG A 182 -15.52 -2.49 -16.39
N GLN A 183 -16.36 -3.42 -16.87
CA GLN A 183 -17.58 -3.05 -17.63
C GLN A 183 -18.53 -2.14 -16.84
N GLU A 184 -18.61 -2.31 -15.51
CA GLU A 184 -19.45 -1.50 -14.62
C GLU A 184 -18.82 -0.14 -14.26
N GLY A 185 -17.60 0.13 -14.72
CA GLY A 185 -16.83 1.33 -14.42
C GLY A 185 -15.51 1.05 -13.70
N PRO A 186 -14.83 2.12 -13.25
CA PRO A 186 -13.57 1.98 -12.52
C PRO A 186 -13.79 1.31 -11.16
N LEU A 187 -12.93 0.34 -10.84
CA LEU A 187 -12.99 -0.39 -9.57
C LEU A 187 -12.70 0.51 -8.36
N PHE A 188 -11.83 1.51 -8.57
CA PHE A 188 -11.33 2.43 -7.56
C PHE A 188 -11.51 3.89 -7.97
N ASP A 189 -11.54 4.78 -6.98
CA ASP A 189 -11.74 6.20 -7.22
C ASP A 189 -10.46 6.90 -7.71
N GLY A 190 -9.31 6.25 -7.57
CA GLY A 190 -8.02 6.76 -7.99
C GLY A 190 -6.86 5.90 -7.51
N VAL A 191 -5.65 6.41 -7.69
CA VAL A 191 -4.41 5.75 -7.28
C VAL A 191 -3.41 6.70 -6.65
N MET A 192 -2.60 6.15 -5.74
CA MET A 192 -1.32 6.71 -5.33
C MET A 192 -0.21 5.80 -5.85
N ILE A 193 0.85 6.39 -6.38
CA ILE A 193 2.02 5.66 -6.88
C ILE A 193 3.18 5.89 -5.93
N TYR A 194 3.91 4.82 -5.62
CA TYR A 194 5.09 4.89 -4.75
C TYR A 194 6.24 4.07 -5.32
N ARG A 195 7.46 4.52 -5.06
CA ARG A 195 8.68 3.80 -5.43
C ARG A 195 9.17 2.93 -4.28
N PHE A 196 9.85 1.85 -4.64
CA PHE A 196 10.61 1.03 -3.70
C PHE A 196 12.02 1.62 -3.56
N VAL A 197 12.47 1.84 -2.33
CA VAL A 197 13.82 2.32 -2.04
C VAL A 197 14.61 1.21 -1.36
N PRO A 198 15.86 0.93 -1.80
CA PRO A 198 16.66 -0.10 -1.17
C PRO A 198 16.87 0.11 0.33
N LEU A 199 16.87 -0.98 1.10
CA LEU A 199 17.34 -0.97 2.49
C LEU A 199 18.85 -0.74 2.46
N ILE A 200 19.30 0.33 3.11
CA ILE A 200 20.73 0.61 3.25
C ILE A 200 21.23 -0.25 4.42
N HIS A 201 22.12 -1.19 4.12
CA HIS A 201 22.83 -2.00 5.11
C HIS A 201 24.16 -1.37 5.50
#